data_AF-A0A0C2FEH3-F1
#
_entry.id   AF-A0A0C2FEH3-F1
#
_cell.length_a   1.000
_cell.length_b   1.000
_cell.length_c   1.000
_cell.angle_alpha   90.00
_cell.angle_beta   90.00
_cell.angle_gamma   90.00
#
_symmetry.space_group_name_H-M   'P 1'
#
loop_
_entity.id
_entity.type
_entity.pdbx_description
1 polymer ?
#
loop_
_entity_poly.entity_id
_entity_poly.type
_entity_poly.pdbx_seq_one_letter_code
_entity_poly.pdbx_strand_id
1 'polypeptide(L)'
;MYNFNFFFKSFSNWYIQCEQELITEHSRIPYQCIGKPEDVAEAILFLADRKRSNYIVGHQLVIDGGASLQMPLVADSLKIFGTVAAEAMQKK
;
A
#
# COMPACT_ATOMS: atom_id res chain seq x y z
N MET A 1 16.79 -30.28 -12.52
CA MET A 1 15.40 -29.80 -12.73
C MET A 1 14.99 -29.03 -11.49
N TYR A 2 14.67 -27.74 -11.62
CA TYR A 2 14.12 -26.96 -10.50
C TYR A 2 12.77 -27.54 -10.08
N ASN A 3 12.54 -27.67 -8.77
CA ASN A 3 11.31 -28.23 -8.22
C ASN A 3 10.21 -27.15 -8.28
N PHE A 4 9.20 -27.36 -9.13
CA PHE A 4 8.08 -26.43 -9.32
C PHE A 4 7.36 -26.07 -8.01
N ASN A 5 7.20 -27.03 -7.09
CA ASN A 5 6.58 -26.79 -5.79
C ASN A 5 7.43 -25.87 -4.89
N PHE A 6 8.76 -25.94 -5.01
CA PHE A 6 9.66 -25.05 -4.29
C PHE A 6 9.49 -23.60 -4.76
N PHE A 7 9.39 -23.40 -6.08
CA PHE A 7 9.19 -22.08 -6.67
C PHE A 7 7.87 -21.44 -6.20
N PHE A 8 6.74 -22.16 -6.28
CA PHE A 8 5.43 -21.61 -5.86
C PHE A 8 5.39 -21.24 -4.38
N LYS A 9 5.98 -22.07 -3.50
CA LYS A 9 6.03 -21.77 -2.08
C LYS A 9 6.95 -20.57 -1.78
N SER A 10 8.08 -20.49 -2.46
CA SER A 10 8.99 -19.34 -2.37
C SER A 10 8.30 -18.06 -2.82
N PHE A 11 7.57 -18.09 -3.93
CA PHE A 11 6.82 -16.95 -4.44
C PHE A 11 5.69 -16.50 -3.50
N SER A 12 4.90 -17.45 -2.98
CA SER A 12 3.81 -17.14 -2.03
C SER A 12 4.34 -16.48 -0.75
N ASN A 13 5.42 -17.03 -0.18
CA ASN A 13 6.06 -16.43 0.99
C ASN A 13 6.59 -15.02 0.71
N TRP A 14 7.24 -14.83 -0.45
CA TRP A 14 7.72 -13.52 -0.88
C TRP A 14 6.57 -12.51 -1.00
N TYR A 15 5.45 -12.90 -1.62
CA TYR A 15 4.29 -12.02 -1.76
C TYR A 15 3.74 -11.56 -0.40
N ILE A 16 3.57 -12.50 0.54
CA ILE A 16 3.11 -12.19 1.92
C ILE A 16 4.09 -11.24 2.61
N GLN A 17 5.39 -11.48 2.44
CA GLN A 17 6.41 -10.61 3.01
C GLN A 17 6.32 -9.19 2.43
N CYS A 18 6.16 -9.04 1.12
CA CYS A 18 6.00 -7.73 0.49
C CYS A 18 4.77 -6.97 1.02
N GLU A 19 3.64 -7.66 1.21
CA GLU A 19 2.45 -7.05 1.82
C GLU A 19 2.72 -6.55 3.25
N GLN A 20 3.41 -7.36 4.06
CA GLN A 20 3.79 -6.98 5.43
C GLN A 20 4.73 -5.76 5.46
N GLU A 21 5.70 -5.69 4.56
CA GLU A 21 6.63 -4.56 4.46
C GLU A 21 5.89 -3.26 4.12
N LEU A 22 4.91 -3.32 3.19
CA LEU A 22 4.12 -2.16 2.78
C LEU A 22 3.27 -1.57 3.91
N ILE A 23 2.69 -2.41 4.78
CA ILE A 23 1.83 -1.94 5.89
C ILE A 23 2.60 -1.59 7.15
N THR A 24 3.80 -2.14 7.34
CA THR A 24 4.66 -1.82 8.48
C THR A 24 5.13 -0.36 8.39
N GLU A 25 5.41 0.11 7.18
CA GLU A 25 5.84 1.48 6.93
C GLU A 25 4.63 2.42 6.75
N HIS A 26 4.36 3.24 7.77
CA HIS A 26 3.27 4.23 7.76
C HIS A 26 3.39 5.30 6.65
N SER A 27 4.56 5.39 6.00
CA SER A 27 4.84 6.35 4.94
C SER A 27 4.25 5.97 3.58
N ARG A 28 3.62 4.80 3.45
CA ARG A 28 2.96 4.36 2.22
C ARG A 28 1.46 4.16 2.41
N ILE A 29 1.06 3.39 3.42
CA ILE A 29 -0.35 3.13 3.73
C ILE A 29 -0.58 3.52 5.19
N PRO A 30 -1.07 4.75 5.46
CA PRO A 30 -1.34 5.20 6.84
C PRO A 30 -2.27 4.28 7.62
N TYR A 31 -3.22 3.63 6.95
CA TYR A 31 -4.15 2.68 7.56
C TYR A 31 -3.51 1.32 7.94
N GLN A 32 -2.32 1.01 7.43
CA GLN A 32 -1.58 -0.24 7.73
C GLN A 32 -2.35 -1.53 7.47
N CYS A 33 -3.25 -1.49 6.50
CA CYS A 33 -3.97 -2.65 6.04
C CYS A 33 -3.85 -2.70 4.52
N ILE A 34 -3.56 -3.88 3.99
CA ILE A 34 -3.62 -4.10 2.54
C ILE A 34 -5.07 -4.02 2.13
N GLY A 35 -5.36 -3.04 1.27
CA GLY A 35 -6.68 -2.89 0.66
C GLY A 35 -7.01 -4.12 -0.17
N LYS A 36 -8.23 -4.61 -0.01
CA LYS A 36 -8.76 -5.76 -0.74
C LYS A 36 -9.81 -5.31 -1.74
N PRO A 37 -10.11 -6.13 -2.77
CA PRO A 37 -11.19 -5.84 -3.71
C PRO A 37 -12.54 -5.55 -3.02
N GLU A 38 -12.80 -6.20 -1.88
CA GLU A 38 -14.02 -6.02 -1.10
C GLU A 38 -14.16 -4.61 -0.53
N ASP A 39 -13.05 -3.93 -0.18
CA ASP A 39 -13.09 -2.57 0.35
C ASP A 39 -13.63 -1.58 -0.70
N VAL A 40 -13.30 -1.81 -1.97
CA VAL A 40 -13.83 -1.03 -3.10
C VAL A 40 -15.27 -1.43 -3.41
N ALA A 41 -15.59 -2.72 -3.36
CA ALA A 41 -16.93 -3.24 -3.64
C ALA A 41 -17.98 -2.68 -2.66
N GLU A 42 -17.66 -2.61 -1.37
CA GLU A 42 -18.55 -2.03 -0.33
C GLU A 42 -18.83 -0.54 -0.57
N ALA A 43 -17.81 0.22 -0.99
CA ALA A 43 -18.00 1.62 -1.34
C ALA A 43 -18.90 1.79 -2.58
N ILE A 44 -18.73 0.93 -3.59
CA ILE A 44 -19.61 0.90 -4.77
C ILE A 44 -21.04 0.57 -4.34
N LEU A 45 -21.23 -0.42 -3.47
CA LEU A 45 -22.54 -0.81 -2.97
C LEU A 45 -23.24 0.35 -2.24
N PHE A 46 -22.50 1.11 -1.44
CA PHE A 46 -22.99 2.34 -0.81
C PHE A 46 -23.42 3.40 -1.84
N LEU A 47 -22.60 3.64 -2.87
CA LEU A 47 -22.91 4.61 -3.94
C LEU A 47 -24.04 4.14 -4.87
N ALA A 48 -24.29 2.84 -4.95
CA ALA A 48 -25.43 2.28 -5.69
C ALA A 48 -26.75 2.45 -4.94
N ASP A 49 -26.73 2.49 -3.60
CA ASP A 49 -27.94 2.66 -2.78
C ASP A 49 -28.48 4.10 -2.81
N ARG A 50 -29.49 4.32 -3.64
CA ARG A 50 -30.17 5.61 -3.79
C ARG A 50 -30.86 6.11 -2.52
N LYS A 51 -31.15 5.26 -1.53
CA LYS A 51 -31.69 5.75 -0.25
C LYS A 51 -30.60 6.36 0.62
N ARG A 52 -29.36 5.88 0.51
CA ARG A 52 -28.22 6.29 1.35
C ARG A 52 -27.37 7.38 0.71
N SER A 53 -27.29 7.45 -0.61
CA SER A 53 -26.31 8.28 -1.32
C SER A 53 -26.89 9.15 -2.44
N ASN A 54 -28.22 9.33 -2.53
CA ASN A 54 -28.85 10.11 -3.63
C ASN A 54 -28.35 11.54 -3.81
N TYR A 55 -27.78 12.16 -2.78
CA TYR A 55 -27.27 13.54 -2.84
C TYR A 55 -25.76 13.62 -3.12
N ILE A 56 -25.06 12.49 -3.19
CA ILE A 56 -23.62 12.43 -3.47
C ILE A 56 -23.44 12.34 -4.99
N VAL A 57 -23.29 13.49 -5.63
CA VAL A 57 -23.14 13.61 -7.09
C VAL A 57 -21.89 14.44 -7.39
N GLY A 58 -21.11 14.01 -8.40
CA GLY A 58 -19.88 14.71 -8.81
C GLY A 58 -18.72 14.60 -7.81
N HIS A 59 -18.82 13.72 -6.82
CA HIS A 59 -17.80 13.53 -5.80
C HIS A 59 -16.84 12.40 -6.15
N GLN A 60 -15.56 12.55 -5.80
CA GLN A 60 -14.55 11.51 -5.89
C GLN A 60 -14.29 10.90 -4.51
N LEU A 61 -14.70 9.65 -4.33
CA LEU A 61 -14.44 8.90 -3.11
C LEU A 61 -13.13 8.10 -3.27
N VAL A 62 -12.09 8.48 -2.52
CA VAL A 62 -10.78 7.81 -2.53
C VAL A 62 -10.78 6.65 -1.54
N ILE A 63 -10.34 5.46 -1.99
CA ILE A 63 -10.37 4.20 -1.23
C ILE A 63 -8.98 3.55 -1.33
N ASP A 64 -8.02 4.07 -0.58
CA ASP A 64 -6.61 3.65 -0.69
C ASP A 64 -5.87 3.56 0.65
N GLY A 65 -6.60 3.53 1.76
CA GLY A 65 -6.01 3.51 3.11
C GLY A 65 -5.23 4.77 3.48
N GLY A 66 -5.46 5.88 2.78
CA GLY A 66 -4.81 7.17 3.01
C GLY A 66 -3.51 7.37 2.23
N ALA A 67 -3.15 6.46 1.32
CA ALA A 67 -1.91 6.54 0.55
C ALA A 67 -1.78 7.86 -0.24
N SER A 68 -2.88 8.35 -0.83
CA SER A 68 -2.92 9.61 -1.58
C SER A 68 -2.69 10.86 -0.72
N LEU A 69 -2.83 10.75 0.60
CA LEU A 69 -2.57 11.86 1.53
C LEU A 69 -1.08 11.97 1.89
N GLN A 70 -0.29 10.95 1.54
CA GLN A 70 1.09 10.85 1.95
C GLN A 70 2.04 11.38 0.87
N MET A 71 3.12 12.03 1.31
CA MET A 71 4.25 12.40 0.46
C MET A 71 5.45 11.53 0.86
N PRO A 72 5.64 10.34 0.23
CA PRO A 72 6.71 9.39 0.53
C PRO A 72 8.09 10.00 0.78
N LEU A 73 8.51 10.92 -0.10
CA LEU A 73 9.81 11.58 -0.03
C LEU A 73 9.99 12.38 1.27
N VAL A 74 8.92 13.04 1.73
CA VAL A 74 8.95 13.84 2.96
C VAL A 74 8.86 12.93 4.17
N ALA A 75 7.94 11.97 4.15
CA ALA A 75 7.70 11.03 5.25
C ALA A 75 8.96 10.19 5.56
N ASP A 76 9.70 9.76 4.53
CA ASP A 76 10.90 8.95 4.68
C ASP A 76 12.20 9.75 4.59
N SER A 77 12.14 11.09 4.57
CA SER A 77 13.29 11.96 4.25
C SER A 77 14.55 11.60 5.07
N LEU A 78 14.44 11.50 6.39
CA LEU A 78 15.57 11.15 7.27
C LEU A 78 16.15 9.77 6.97
N LYS A 79 15.30 8.78 6.70
CA LYS A 79 15.72 7.41 6.36
C LYS A 79 16.48 7.41 5.03
N ILE A 80 15.93 8.08 4.01
CA ILE A 80 16.55 8.23 2.69
C ILE A 80 17.90 8.92 2.80
N PHE A 81 18.00 10.05 3.52
CA PHE A 81 19.26 10.76 3.72
C PHE A 81 20.30 9.90 4.43
N GLY A 82 19.89 9.16 5.47
CA GLY A 82 20.76 8.22 6.18
C GLY A 82 21.34 7.14 5.25
N THR A 83 20.51 6.52 4.42
CA THR A 83 20.94 5.50 3.45
C THR A 83 21.92 6.06 2.43
N VAL A 84 21.60 7.20 1.81
CA VAL A 84 22.48 7.82 0.79
C VAL A 84 23.82 8.24 1.40
N ALA A 85 23.82 8.80 2.62
CA ALA A 85 25.05 9.17 3.31
C ALA A 85 25.92 7.94 3.62
N ALA A 86 25.32 6.85 4.10
CA ALA A 86 26.04 5.60 4.38
C ALA A 86 26.66 5.00 3.11
N GLU A 87 25.93 4.98 2.00
CA GLU A 87 26.43 4.50 0.71
C GLU A 87 27.58 5.38 0.17
N ALA A 88 27.49 6.70 0.34
CA ALA A 88 28.55 7.63 -0.04
C ALA A 88 29.84 7.43 0.78
N MET A 89 29.71 7.01 2.04
CA MET A 89 30.85 6.67 2.91
C MET A 89 31.47 5.32 2.57
N GLN A 90 30.69 4.31 2.17
CA GLN A 90 31.22 3.00 1.75
C GLN A 90 31.98 3.02 0.42
N LYS A 91 31.72 4.01 -0.44
CA LYS A 91 32.44 4.20 -1.71
C LYS A 91 33.76 4.98 -1.57
N LYS A 92 34.13 5.40 -0.36
CA LYS A 92 35.44 5.99 -0.03
C LYS A 92 36.35 4.96 0.62
#